data_AF-A0A9D7TPL1-F1
#
_entry.id   AF-A0A9D7TPL1-F1
#
_cell.length_a   1.000
_cell.length_b   1.000
_cell.length_c   1.000
_cell.angle_alpha   90.00
_cell.angle_beta   90.00
_cell.angle_gamma   90.00
#
_symmetry.space_group_name_H-M   'P 1'
#
loop_
_entity.id
_entity.type
_entity.pdbx_description
1 polymer ?
#
loop_
_entity_poly.entity_id
_entity_poly.type
_entity_poly.pdbx_seq_one_letter_code
_entity_poly.pdbx_strand_id
1 'polypeptide(L)'
;MDYRGQGEIAVGVAKISGNIIRIDYALYIPAKETWNKIYVNLTDKLSASDYNEYNIVLSFRKTGLGDESKIYIDNIKHIHF
;
A
#
# COMPACT_ATOMS: atom_id res chain seq x y z
N MET A 1 3.27 5.91 8.08
CA MET A 1 3.67 4.51 8.27
C MET A 1 5.19 4.47 8.32
N ASP A 2 5.76 3.62 9.16
CA ASP A 2 7.18 3.29 9.13
C ASP A 2 7.38 1.89 8.52
N TYR A 3 8.41 1.70 7.71
CA TYR A 3 8.73 0.41 7.10
C TYR A 3 10.24 0.16 7.03
N ARG A 4 10.61 -1.12 6.96
CA ARG A 4 11.93 -1.60 6.52
C ARG A 4 11.81 -3.01 5.95
N GLY A 5 12.76 -3.44 5.13
CA GLY A 5 12.84 -4.81 4.66
C GLY A 5 13.39 -4.94 3.25
N GLN A 6 13.31 -6.18 2.76
CA GLN A 6 13.98 -6.68 1.55
C GLN A 6 13.04 -6.76 0.34
N GLY A 7 11.78 -6.34 0.49
CA GLY A 7 10.78 -6.37 -0.58
C GLY A 7 10.22 -4.98 -0.88
N GLU A 8 9.68 -4.85 -2.09
CA GLU A 8 8.93 -3.66 -2.51
C GLU A 8 7.53 -3.68 -1.89
N ILE A 9 7.05 -2.48 -1.56
CA ILE A 9 5.69 -2.27 -1.06
C ILE A 9 4.95 -1.40 -2.06
N ALA A 10 3.80 -1.85 -2.54
CA ALA A 10 2.86 -1.01 -3.29
C ALA A 10 1.68 -0.64 -2.39
N VAL A 11 1.40 0.65 -2.29
CA VAL A 11 0.27 1.19 -1.52
C VAL A 11 -0.80 1.67 -2.47
N GLY A 12 -2.04 1.29 -2.23
CA GLY A 12 -3.17 1.64 -3.09
C GLY A 12 -4.51 1.56 -2.38
N VAL A 13 -5.55 1.62 -3.19
CA VAL A 13 -6.95 1.48 -2.76
C VAL A 13 -7.60 0.37 -3.57
N ALA A 14 -8.27 -0.56 -2.90
CA ALA A 14 -9.23 -1.47 -3.53
C ALA A 14 -10.63 -0.85 -3.43
N LYS A 15 -11.22 -0.51 -4.57
CA LYS A 15 -12.58 0.01 -4.72
C LYS A 15 -13.55 -1.12 -4.99
N ILE A 16 -14.67 -1.13 -4.28
CA ILE A 16 -15.65 -2.21 -4.35
C ILE A 16 -16.99 -1.64 -4.84
N SER A 17 -17.50 -2.23 -5.92
CA SER A 17 -18.80 -1.90 -6.51
C SER A 17 -19.55 -3.18 -6.84
N GLY A 18 -20.48 -3.57 -5.96
CA GLY A 18 -21.08 -4.91 -5.99
C GLY A 18 -20.02 -6.00 -5.84
N ASN A 19 -19.92 -6.90 -6.83
CA ASN A 19 -18.92 -7.99 -6.83
C ASN A 19 -17.61 -7.61 -7.56
N ILE A 20 -17.48 -6.38 -8.04
CA ILE A 20 -16.30 -5.93 -8.77
C ILE A 20 -15.34 -5.27 -7.79
N ILE A 21 -14.09 -5.75 -7.78
CA ILE A 21 -12.97 -5.16 -7.02
C ILE A 21 -11.96 -4.61 -8.01
N ARG A 22 -11.69 -3.31 -7.93
CA ARG A 22 -10.65 -2.64 -8.71
C ARG A 22 -9.56 -2.10 -7.79
N ILE A 23 -8.31 -2.43 -8.07
CA ILE A 23 -7.15 -1.95 -7.29
C ILE A 23 -6.46 -0.83 -8.06
N ASP A 24 -6.41 0.37 -7.46
CA ASP A 24 -5.64 1.49 -7.98
C ASP A 24 -4.43 1.74 -7.04
N TYR A 25 -3.21 1.47 -7.52
CA TYR A 25 -1.99 1.77 -6.78
C TYR A 25 -1.65 3.27 -6.86
N ALA A 26 -1.17 3.82 -5.75
CA ALA A 26 -0.78 5.22 -5.62
C ALA A 26 0.74 5.41 -5.49
N LEU A 27 1.43 4.47 -4.83
CA LEU A 27 2.86 4.57 -4.59
C LEU A 27 3.52 3.19 -4.60
N TYR A 28 4.70 3.11 -5.22
CA TYR A 28 5.60 1.97 -5.14
C TYR A 28 6.84 2.38 -4.34
N ILE A 29 7.17 1.59 -3.34
CA ILE A 29 8.19 1.89 -2.34
C ILE A 29 9.29 0.84 -2.48
N PRO A 30 10.55 1.24 -2.76
CA PRO A 30 11.65 0.29 -2.89
C PRO A 30 12.03 -0.31 -1.53
N ALA A 31 12.67 -1.46 -1.57
CA ALA A 31 13.26 -2.10 -0.39
C ALA A 31 14.31 -1.20 0.28
N LYS A 32 14.33 -1.20 1.62
CA LYS A 32 15.30 -0.45 2.43
C LYS A 32 15.58 -1.18 3.73
N GLU A 33 16.86 -1.36 4.05
CA GLU A 33 17.31 -2.07 5.25
C GLU A 33 17.06 -1.28 6.56
N THR A 34 16.98 0.04 6.48
CA THR A 34 16.73 0.92 7.64
C THR A 34 15.25 1.29 7.76
N TRP A 35 14.83 1.70 8.96
CA TRP A 35 13.48 2.23 9.18
C TRP A 35 13.29 3.55 8.45
N ASN A 36 12.25 3.62 7.61
CA ASN A 36 11.90 4.79 6.84
C ASN A 36 10.43 5.15 7.07
N LYS A 37 10.16 6.44 7.25
CA LYS A 37 8.80 6.96 7.38
C LYS A 37 8.27 7.38 6.01
N ILE A 38 7.04 7.00 5.73
CA ILE A 38 6.31 7.39 4.52
C ILE A 38 4.92 7.94 4.82
N TYR A 39 4.50 8.82 3.90
CA TYR A 39 3.18 9.41 3.82
C TYR A 39 2.65 9.17 2.41
N VAL A 40 1.41 8.67 2.32
CA VAL A 40 0.77 8.40 1.03
C VAL A 40 -0.52 9.18 0.99
N ASN A 41 -0.64 10.08 0.02
CA ASN A 41 -1.88 10.79 -0.25
C ASN A 41 -2.71 9.96 -1.23
N LEU A 42 -3.94 9.61 -0.84
CA LEU A 42 -4.86 8.79 -1.63
C LEU A 42 -6.10 9.58 -2.11
N THR A 43 -6.16 10.90 -1.87
CA THR A 43 -7.33 11.73 -2.22
C THR A 43 -7.72 11.59 -3.69
N ASP A 44 -6.77 11.70 -4.61
CA ASP A 44 -7.04 11.59 -6.06
C ASP A 44 -7.47 10.17 -6.49
N LYS A 45 -7.16 9.16 -5.67
CA LYS A 45 -7.62 7.79 -5.92
C LYS A 45 -9.03 7.57 -5.41
N LEU A 46 -9.48 8.34 -4.43
CA LEU A 46 -10.80 8.23 -3.79
C LEU A 46 -11.84 9.22 -4.34
N SER A 47 -11.46 10.11 -5.26
CA SER A 47 -12.35 11.17 -5.76
C SER A 47 -13.43 10.67 -6.75
N ALA A 48 -13.39 9.40 -7.16
CA ALA A 48 -14.39 8.81 -8.05
C ALA A 48 -15.56 8.24 -7.24
N SER A 49 -16.79 8.44 -7.71
CA SER A 49 -18.03 7.98 -7.06
C SER A 49 -18.55 6.64 -7.62
N ASP A 50 -17.67 5.85 -8.27
CA ASP A 50 -18.02 4.58 -8.93
C ASP A 50 -17.98 3.36 -7.99
N TYR A 51 -17.77 3.57 -6.70
CA TYR A 51 -17.69 2.53 -5.68
C TYR A 51 -18.42 2.92 -4.39
N ASN A 52 -18.89 1.93 -3.64
CA ASN A 52 -19.61 2.12 -2.38
C ASN A 52 -18.70 1.92 -1.16
N GLU A 53 -17.63 1.13 -1.33
CA GLU A 53 -16.70 0.77 -0.27
C GLU A 53 -15.27 0.81 -0.81
N TYR A 54 -14.32 1.08 0.07
CA TYR A 54 -12.90 1.00 -0.26
C TYR A 54 -12.08 0.39 0.87
N ASN A 55 -11.01 -0.30 0.50
CA ASN A 55 -9.99 -0.79 1.41
C ASN A 55 -8.63 -0.18 1.07
N ILE A 56 -7.83 0.13 2.08
CA ILE A 56 -6.41 0.43 1.88
C ILE A 56 -5.67 -0.86 1.59
N VAL A 57 -4.90 -0.89 0.49
CA VAL A 57 -4.14 -2.07 0.06
C VAL A 57 -2.66 -1.83 0.27
N LEU A 58 -2.01 -2.79 0.92
CA LEU A 58 -0.56 -2.95 0.92
C LEU A 58 -0.26 -4.26 0.18
N SER A 59 0.44 -4.15 -0.94
CA SER A 59 0.90 -5.30 -1.70
C SER A 59 2.41 -5.42 -1.55
N PHE A 60 2.87 -6.65 -1.32
CA PHE A 60 4.27 -6.95 -1.08
C PHE A 60 4.83 -7.75 -2.23
N ARG A 61 5.96 -7.30 -2.77
CA ARG A 61 6.67 -8.02 -3.81
C ARG A 61 8.06 -8.39 -3.31
N LYS A 62 8.37 -9.68 -3.35
CA LYS A 62 9.72 -10.19 -3.13
C LYS A 62 10.65 -9.58 -4.16
N THR A 63 11.79 -9.07 -3.71
CA THR A 63 12.90 -8.69 -4.58
C THR A 63 14.12 -9.58 -4.31
N GLY A 64 15.02 -9.70 -5.28
CA GLY A 64 16.21 -10.53 -5.17
C GLY A 64 15.97 -12.04 -5.33
N LEU A 65 17.03 -12.82 -5.10
CA LEU A 65 17.08 -14.27 -5.38
C LEU A 65 16.93 -15.17 -4.16
N GLY A 66 17.02 -14.64 -2.93
CA GLY A 66 16.93 -15.45 -1.70
C GLY A 66 15.55 -16.11 -1.55
N ASP A 67 15.42 -17.21 -0.81
CA ASP A 67 14.16 -17.97 -0.74
C ASP A 67 13.04 -17.21 -0.03
N GLU A 68 13.39 -16.31 0.89
CA GLU A 68 12.47 -15.46 1.64
C GLU A 68 12.78 -13.96 1.46
N SER A 69 11.78 -13.11 1.70
CA SER A 69 11.93 -11.66 1.83
C SER A 69 11.14 -11.21 3.04
N LYS A 70 11.80 -10.52 3.97
CA LYS A 70 11.16 -9.99 5.18
C LYS A 70 10.81 -8.53 5.01
N ILE A 71 9.59 -8.17 5.38
CA ILE A 71 9.11 -6.78 5.41
C ILE A 71 8.50 -6.55 6.78
N TYR A 72 8.91 -5.46 7.42
CA TYR A 72 8.42 -5.02 8.70
C TYR A 72 7.73 -3.67 8.54
N ILE A 73 6.58 -3.54 9.20
CA ILE A 73 5.72 -2.36 9.10
C ILE A 73 5.30 -2.00 10.50
N ASP A 74 5.34 -0.71 10.81
CA ASP A 74 4.93 -0.19 12.11
C ASP A 74 4.29 1.20 11.98
N ASN A 75 3.66 1.66 13.06
CA ASN A 75 3.10 3.01 13.20
C ASN A 75 2.19 3.41 12.03
N ILE A 76 1.26 2.53 11.67
CA ILE A 76 0.25 2.79 10.65
C ILE A 76 -0.78 3.76 11.22
N LYS A 77 -1.01 4.87 10.52
CA LYS A 77 -2.05 5.85 10.84
C LYS A 77 -2.84 6.15 9.58
N HIS A 78 -4.16 5.94 9.65
CA HIS A 78 -5.10 6.37 8.64
C HIS A 78 -5.75 7.68 9.10
N ILE A 79 -5.73 8.70 8.24
CA ILE A 79 -6.35 10.00 8.50
C ILE A 79 -7.42 10.20 7.44
N HIS A 80 -8.67 10.36 7.89
CA HIS A 80 -9.87 10.47 7.05
C HIS A 80 -10.85 11.45 7.72
N PHE A 81 -11.66 12.15 6.92
CA PHE A 81 -12.60 13.20 7.34
C PHE A 81 -13.95 13.02 6.67
#